data_AF-A0A432PWT9-F1
#
_entry.id   AF-A0A432PWT9-F1
#
_cell.length_a   1.000
_cell.length_b   1.000
_cell.length_c   1.000
_cell.angle_alpha   90.00
_cell.angle_beta   90.00
_cell.angle_gamma   90.00
#
_symmetry.space_group_name_H-M   'P 1'
#
loop_
_entity.id
_entity.type
_entity.pdbx_description
1 polymer ?
#
loop_
_entity_poly.entity_id
_entity_poly.type
_entity_poly.pdbx_seq_one_letter_code
_entity_poly.pdbx_strand_id
1 'polypeptide(L)'
;MLYLAFFIFVLFSFGKVYVVERETGNLAVIEKDKLKKEIKNLGNLNHATLKFKWGKGYLISRDGYVSLIDINKDELIKKVKAGNSAIGLNFCPDKVLIANYSPKNVVVLTKDLKIIKKINTGSRNVGIKAKGKIFLYALMDKDKVHVRDCESLKLLKEFKVGKMPFDALLYYVVGFFNEAGVGVVNLKKLTYKKVNFRAKGREVVLKIPHFGLWGVWKGEAYIPAVGERKVYIVDLKNFELKGEIPLKGLPVFVAVSPDGKYIGVNYSGDSEDYFTLIDRERKKVIKTKKLGKRILHFRFTRDGKYVYLSSYFENKVKKVSVPDLRVVKELDVPTPSGVFIYGGE
;
A
#
# COMPACT_ATOMS: atom_id res chain seq x y z
N MET A 1 -31.29 -45.79 1.38
CA MET A 1 -31.00 -44.34 1.57
C MET A 1 -29.49 -44.17 1.61
N LEU A 2 -28.88 -43.75 0.50
CA LEU A 2 -27.45 -43.48 0.42
C LEU A 2 -27.26 -41.95 0.42
N TYR A 3 -26.70 -41.39 1.49
CA TYR A 3 -26.39 -39.97 1.56
C TYR A 3 -25.12 -39.70 0.75
N LEU A 4 -25.27 -39.04 -0.40
CA LEU A 4 -24.17 -38.53 -1.20
C LEU A 4 -23.66 -37.23 -0.55
N ALA A 5 -22.55 -37.30 0.18
CA ALA A 5 -21.90 -36.13 0.74
C ALA A 5 -21.26 -35.30 -0.40
N PHE A 6 -21.88 -34.17 -0.71
CA PHE A 6 -21.30 -33.16 -1.60
C PHE A 6 -20.08 -32.52 -0.91
N PHE A 7 -18.89 -33.02 -1.21
CA PHE A 7 -17.66 -32.28 -0.96
C PHE A 7 -17.64 -31.07 -1.89
N ILE A 8 -18.03 -29.91 -1.38
CA ILE A 8 -17.72 -28.63 -2.01
C ILE A 8 -16.20 -28.49 -1.93
N PHE A 9 -15.51 -28.92 -2.99
CA PHE A 9 -14.17 -28.46 -3.26
C PHE A 9 -14.27 -26.95 -3.44
N VAL A 10 -13.98 -26.20 -2.38
CA VAL A 10 -13.55 -24.81 -2.53
C VAL A 10 -12.22 -24.89 -3.25
N LEU A 11 -12.28 -24.87 -4.58
CA LEU A 11 -11.14 -24.62 -5.43
C LEU A 11 -10.50 -23.36 -4.88
N PHE A 12 -9.36 -23.53 -4.20
CA PHE A 12 -8.50 -22.42 -3.85
C PHE A 12 -8.03 -21.84 -5.19
N SER A 13 -8.78 -20.89 -5.72
CA SER A 13 -8.35 -20.08 -6.84
C SER A 13 -7.02 -19.46 -6.41
N PHE A 14 -5.94 -19.87 -7.07
CA PHE A 14 -4.67 -19.16 -6.96
C PHE A 14 -4.99 -17.70 -7.31
N GLY A 15 -4.93 -16.82 -6.30
CA GLY A 15 -5.36 -15.44 -6.46
C GLY A 15 -4.63 -14.79 -7.63
N LYS A 16 -5.37 -14.10 -8.50
CA LYS A 16 -4.79 -13.32 -9.60
C LYS A 16 -3.84 -12.27 -9.03
N VAL A 17 -2.66 -12.16 -9.63
CA VAL A 17 -1.67 -11.15 -9.30
C VAL A 17 -1.65 -10.11 -10.41
N TYR A 18 -1.94 -8.87 -10.06
CA TYR A 18 -1.91 -7.73 -10.96
C TYR A 18 -0.61 -6.96 -10.74
N VAL A 19 0.14 -6.72 -11.81
CA VAL A 19 1.44 -6.05 -11.74
C VAL A 19 1.44 -4.86 -12.67
N VAL A 20 1.80 -3.70 -12.13
CA VAL A 20 1.92 -2.46 -12.88
C VAL A 20 3.19 -2.50 -13.72
N GLU A 21 3.04 -2.42 -15.03
CA GLU A 21 4.13 -2.14 -15.95
C GLU A 21 4.32 -0.62 -16.01
N ARG A 22 5.39 -0.16 -15.37
CA ARG A 22 5.57 1.26 -15.00
C ARG A 22 5.63 2.17 -16.23
N GLU A 23 6.36 1.75 -17.26
CA GLU A 23 6.68 2.59 -18.42
C GLU A 23 5.72 2.39 -19.59
N THR A 24 5.21 1.16 -19.79
CA THR A 24 4.28 0.84 -20.88
C THR A 24 2.86 1.32 -20.61
N GLY A 25 2.52 1.59 -19.34
CA GLY A 25 1.19 2.04 -18.94
C GLY A 25 0.14 0.92 -18.91
N ASN A 26 0.59 -0.33 -18.85
CA ASN A 26 -0.28 -1.51 -18.78
C ASN A 26 -0.31 -2.13 -17.38
N LEU A 27 -1.30 -3.00 -17.16
CA LEU A 27 -1.41 -3.84 -15.97
C LEU A 27 -1.38 -5.30 -16.38
N ALA A 28 -0.25 -5.96 -16.15
CA ALA A 28 -0.08 -7.39 -16.34
C ALA A 28 -0.95 -8.16 -15.34
N VAL A 29 -1.59 -9.23 -15.82
CA VAL A 29 -2.37 -10.16 -15.01
C VAL A 29 -1.68 -11.50 -15.04
N ILE A 30 -1.26 -11.97 -13.87
CA ILE A 30 -0.64 -13.26 -13.66
C ILE A 30 -1.66 -14.17 -12.97
N GLU A 31 -1.87 -15.35 -13.53
CA GLU A 31 -2.74 -16.38 -12.98
C GLU A 31 -2.05 -17.75 -13.13
N LYS A 32 -2.05 -18.57 -12.08
CA LYS A 32 -1.35 -19.86 -12.04
C LYS A 32 0.12 -19.77 -12.49
N ASP A 33 0.84 -18.77 -12.01
CA ASP A 33 2.26 -18.53 -12.30
C ASP A 33 2.58 -18.37 -13.81
N LYS A 34 1.64 -17.78 -14.57
CA LYS A 34 1.82 -17.42 -15.98
C LYS A 34 1.23 -16.05 -16.26
N LEU A 35 1.85 -15.28 -17.16
CA LEU A 35 1.24 -14.08 -17.72
C LEU A 35 0.01 -14.50 -18.53
N LYS A 36 -1.15 -13.98 -18.15
CA LYS A 36 -2.44 -14.29 -18.76
C LYS A 36 -2.87 -13.23 -19.75
N LYS A 37 -2.78 -11.96 -19.35
CA LYS A 37 -3.31 -10.81 -20.10
C LYS A 37 -2.64 -9.52 -19.65
N GLU A 38 -2.67 -8.51 -20.50
CA GLU A 38 -2.30 -7.14 -20.16
C GLU A 38 -3.52 -6.23 -20.34
N ILE A 39 -3.88 -5.48 -19.29
CA ILE A 39 -4.93 -4.47 -19.37
C ILE A 39 -4.29 -3.15 -19.79
N LYS A 40 -4.70 -2.63 -20.94
CA LYS A 40 -4.12 -1.45 -21.59
C LYS A 40 -4.98 -0.20 -21.37
N ASN A 41 -4.52 0.94 -21.90
CA ASN A 41 -5.24 2.23 -21.87
C ASN A 41 -5.48 2.79 -20.46
N LEU A 42 -4.58 2.53 -19.50
CA LEU A 42 -4.74 2.91 -18.10
C LEU A 42 -4.16 4.28 -17.74
N GLY A 43 -3.46 4.94 -18.68
CA GLY A 43 -2.81 6.23 -18.46
C GLY A 43 -1.34 6.09 -18.04
N ASN A 44 -0.80 7.10 -17.37
CA ASN A 44 0.60 7.09 -16.94
C ASN A 44 0.79 6.30 -15.64
N LEU A 45 1.38 5.11 -15.72
CA LEU A 45 1.53 4.23 -14.56
C LEU A 45 2.88 4.35 -13.82
N ASN A 46 3.64 5.43 -14.07
CA ASN A 46 4.85 5.75 -13.29
C ASN A 46 4.59 5.86 -11.78
N HIS A 47 3.35 6.11 -11.38
CA HIS A 47 2.89 5.89 -10.01
C HIS A 47 1.44 5.42 -10.11
N ALA A 48 1.21 4.14 -9.83
CA ALA A 48 -0.11 3.57 -9.87
C ALA A 48 -0.43 2.83 -8.56
N THR A 49 -1.68 2.93 -8.14
CA THR A 49 -2.22 2.15 -7.03
C THR A 49 -3.48 1.46 -7.51
N LEU A 50 -3.53 0.14 -7.33
CA LEU A 50 -4.71 -0.68 -7.55
C LEU A 50 -5.28 -1.11 -6.20
N LYS A 51 -6.60 -1.08 -6.07
CA LYS A 51 -7.32 -1.69 -4.96
C LYS A 51 -8.57 -2.39 -5.44
N PHE A 52 -9.03 -3.37 -4.67
CA PHE A 52 -10.20 -4.15 -5.04
C PHE A 52 -11.37 -3.85 -4.10
N LYS A 53 -12.55 -3.59 -4.68
CA LYS A 53 -13.79 -3.44 -3.91
C LYS A 53 -14.99 -3.74 -4.78
N TRP A 54 -16.07 -4.25 -4.17
CA TRP A 54 -17.34 -4.56 -4.85
C TRP A 54 -17.17 -5.46 -6.09
N GLY A 55 -16.24 -6.41 -6.04
CA GLY A 55 -15.94 -7.31 -7.16
C GLY A 55 -15.33 -6.61 -8.39
N LYS A 56 -14.68 -5.45 -8.19
CA LYS A 56 -14.02 -4.67 -9.25
C LYS A 56 -12.64 -4.21 -8.82
N GLY A 57 -11.78 -3.92 -9.79
CA GLY A 57 -10.50 -3.25 -9.59
C GLY A 57 -10.65 -1.75 -9.80
N TYR A 58 -10.04 -0.95 -8.92
CA TYR A 58 -9.95 0.50 -9.05
C TYR A 58 -8.48 0.87 -9.09
N LEU A 59 -8.03 1.41 -10.22
CA LEU A 59 -6.66 1.82 -10.42
C LEU A 59 -6.58 3.33 -10.58
N ILE A 60 -5.65 3.97 -9.87
CA ILE A 60 -5.28 5.36 -10.16
C ILE A 60 -3.96 5.40 -10.92
N SER A 61 -3.85 6.31 -11.88
CA SER A 61 -2.63 6.61 -12.62
C SER A 61 -2.04 7.95 -12.17
N ARG A 62 -0.74 8.16 -12.43
CA ARG A 62 -0.01 9.35 -11.98
C ARG A 62 -0.55 10.63 -12.59
N ASP A 63 -1.05 10.55 -13.81
CA ASP A 63 -1.69 11.65 -14.53
C ASP A 63 -3.15 11.88 -14.09
N GLY A 64 -3.65 11.18 -13.06
CA GLY A 64 -4.91 11.50 -12.42
C GLY A 64 -6.16 10.87 -13.04
N TYR A 65 -6.00 9.82 -13.86
CA TYR A 65 -7.12 8.98 -14.22
C TYR A 65 -7.44 7.95 -13.13
N VAL A 66 -8.71 7.59 -13.05
CA VAL A 66 -9.24 6.47 -12.27
C VAL A 66 -9.84 5.49 -13.25
N SER A 67 -9.33 4.26 -13.24
CA SER A 67 -9.76 3.16 -14.11
C SER A 67 -10.55 2.15 -13.29
N LEU A 68 -11.76 1.83 -13.76
CA LEU A 68 -12.61 0.76 -13.26
C LEU A 68 -12.38 -0.49 -14.09
N ILE A 69 -11.98 -1.58 -13.45
CA ILE A 69 -11.53 -2.82 -14.08
C ILE A 69 -12.49 -3.95 -13.71
N ASP A 70 -12.91 -4.71 -14.72
CA ASP A 70 -13.53 -6.01 -14.54
C ASP A 70 -12.46 -7.04 -14.21
N ILE A 71 -12.46 -7.57 -12.99
CA ILE A 71 -11.49 -8.55 -12.52
C ILE A 71 -11.82 -9.99 -12.95
N ASN A 72 -13.01 -10.25 -13.48
CA ASN A 72 -13.34 -11.57 -14.00
C ASN A 72 -12.83 -11.70 -15.43
N LYS A 73 -13.08 -10.65 -16.25
CA LYS A 73 -12.66 -10.56 -17.65
C LYS A 73 -11.25 -9.99 -17.85
N ASP A 74 -10.68 -9.39 -16.81
CA ASP A 74 -9.39 -8.70 -16.83
C ASP A 74 -9.39 -7.58 -17.90
N GLU A 75 -10.37 -6.67 -17.80
CA GLU A 75 -10.65 -5.63 -18.81
C GLU A 75 -10.99 -4.27 -18.20
N LEU A 76 -10.59 -3.20 -18.87
CA LEU A 76 -11.00 -1.84 -18.54
C LEU A 76 -12.48 -1.65 -18.88
N ILE A 77 -13.30 -1.34 -17.87
CA ILE A 77 -14.72 -1.00 -18.06
C ILE A 77 -14.86 0.49 -18.39
N LYS A 78 -14.23 1.34 -17.58
CA LYS A 78 -14.40 2.80 -17.66
C LYS A 78 -13.19 3.51 -17.08
N LYS A 79 -12.87 4.67 -17.64
CA LYS A 79 -11.80 5.55 -17.16
C LYS A 79 -12.31 6.98 -17.02
N VAL A 80 -11.99 7.65 -15.90
CA VAL A 80 -12.44 9.02 -15.60
C VAL A 80 -11.28 9.86 -15.08
N LYS A 81 -11.17 11.12 -15.53
CA LYS A 81 -10.16 12.06 -15.03
C LYS A 81 -10.61 12.66 -13.70
N ALA A 82 -9.96 12.26 -12.59
CA ALA A 82 -10.24 12.80 -11.25
C ALA A 82 -9.29 13.96 -10.88
N GLY A 83 -8.16 14.11 -11.58
CA GLY A 83 -7.23 15.21 -11.38
C GLY A 83 -6.14 15.22 -12.44
N ASN A 84 -5.12 16.03 -12.22
CA ASN A 84 -3.90 16.11 -13.03
C ASN A 84 -2.76 15.30 -12.42
N SER A 85 -2.81 15.06 -11.10
CA SER A 85 -1.91 14.15 -10.41
C SER A 85 -2.58 13.51 -9.20
N ALA A 86 -2.98 12.24 -9.34
CA ALA A 86 -3.54 11.43 -8.26
C ALA A 86 -2.44 10.64 -7.53
N ILE A 87 -2.60 10.49 -6.22
CA ILE A 87 -1.63 9.76 -5.37
C ILE A 87 -2.30 8.73 -4.46
N GLY A 88 -3.56 8.96 -4.08
CA GLY A 88 -4.22 8.16 -3.07
C GLY A 88 -5.58 7.67 -3.53
N LEU A 89 -5.87 6.40 -3.24
CA LEU A 89 -7.15 5.74 -3.50
C LEU A 89 -7.65 5.06 -2.22
N ASN A 90 -8.90 5.30 -1.85
CA ASN A 90 -9.57 4.59 -0.77
C ASN A 90 -11.08 4.53 -0.98
N PHE A 91 -11.81 3.96 -0.03
CA PHE A 91 -13.25 3.75 -0.17
C PHE A 91 -14.01 4.02 1.13
N CYS A 92 -15.01 4.87 1.02
CA CYS A 92 -16.15 4.83 1.93
C CYS A 92 -17.02 3.59 1.63
N PRO A 93 -18.08 3.29 2.41
CA PRO A 93 -18.94 2.12 2.18
C PRO A 93 -19.50 2.01 0.75
N ASP A 94 -19.83 3.16 0.15
CA ASP A 94 -20.53 3.30 -1.14
C ASP A 94 -19.82 4.27 -2.13
N LYS A 95 -18.68 4.86 -1.76
CA LYS A 95 -17.97 5.87 -2.54
C LYS A 95 -16.49 5.55 -2.72
N VAL A 96 -15.94 5.96 -3.85
CA VAL A 96 -14.51 5.95 -4.16
C VAL A 96 -13.92 7.30 -3.80
N LEU A 97 -12.77 7.31 -3.13
CA LEU A 97 -12.08 8.51 -2.68
C LEU A 97 -10.72 8.62 -3.36
N ILE A 98 -10.45 9.77 -3.97
CA ILE A 98 -9.21 10.06 -4.67
C ILE A 98 -8.56 11.28 -4.05
N ALA A 99 -7.32 11.12 -3.57
CA ALA A 99 -6.49 12.23 -3.12
C ALA A 99 -5.56 12.69 -4.25
N ASN A 100 -5.60 13.99 -4.54
CA ASN A 100 -4.80 14.60 -5.60
C ASN A 100 -3.72 15.54 -5.03
N TYR A 101 -2.59 15.56 -5.74
CA TYR A 101 -1.60 16.64 -5.64
C TYR A 101 -2.03 17.84 -6.46
N SER A 102 -2.55 17.57 -7.65
CA SER A 102 -3.02 18.59 -8.58
C SER A 102 -4.32 18.14 -9.25
N PRO A 103 -5.37 18.97 -9.29
CA PRO A 103 -5.55 20.14 -8.41
C PRO A 103 -5.51 19.74 -6.92
N LYS A 104 -5.30 20.72 -6.04
CA LYS A 104 -5.16 20.53 -4.58
C LYS A 104 -6.49 20.16 -3.89
N ASN A 105 -7.03 18.98 -4.23
CA ASN A 105 -8.35 18.54 -3.80
C ASN A 105 -8.43 17.04 -3.47
N VAL A 106 -9.56 16.66 -2.86
CA VAL A 106 -10.01 15.27 -2.76
C VAL A 106 -11.27 15.14 -3.62
N VAL A 107 -11.31 14.13 -4.48
CA VAL A 107 -12.45 13.82 -5.34
C VAL A 107 -13.18 12.59 -4.83
N VAL A 108 -14.50 12.72 -4.74
CA VAL A 108 -15.41 11.67 -4.29
C VAL A 108 -16.21 11.22 -5.50
N LEU A 109 -16.19 9.92 -5.79
CA LEU A 109 -16.92 9.32 -6.89
C LEU A 109 -17.87 8.22 -6.39
N THR A 110 -18.90 7.94 -7.19
CA THR A 110 -19.68 6.71 -7.06
C THR A 110 -18.85 5.48 -7.42
N LYS A 111 -19.39 4.28 -7.15
CA LYS A 111 -18.78 3.00 -7.56
C LYS A 111 -18.54 2.88 -9.08
N ASP A 112 -19.36 3.53 -9.90
CA ASP A 112 -19.28 3.57 -11.37
C ASP A 112 -18.51 4.82 -11.89
N LEU A 113 -17.72 5.44 -11.02
CA LEU A 113 -16.84 6.57 -11.30
C LEU A 113 -17.55 7.86 -11.76
N LYS A 114 -18.80 8.09 -11.37
CA LYS A 114 -19.42 9.41 -11.52
C LYS A 114 -18.92 10.32 -10.41
N ILE A 115 -18.47 11.52 -10.76
CA ILE A 115 -17.98 12.49 -9.76
C ILE A 115 -19.16 13.01 -8.95
N ILE A 116 -19.12 12.83 -7.63
CA ILE A 116 -20.10 13.35 -6.68
C ILE A 116 -19.67 14.74 -6.20
N LYS A 117 -18.40 14.87 -5.78
CA LYS A 117 -17.89 16.12 -5.21
C LYS A 117 -16.38 16.25 -5.43
N LYS A 118 -15.94 17.48 -5.66
CA LYS A 118 -14.53 17.89 -5.54
C LYS A 118 -14.39 18.78 -4.31
N ILE A 119 -13.66 18.32 -3.31
CA ILE A 119 -13.40 19.05 -2.06
C ILE A 119 -12.09 19.81 -2.23
N ASN A 120 -12.15 21.12 -2.46
CA ASN A 120 -10.94 21.93 -2.54
C ASN A 120 -10.30 22.07 -1.15
N THR A 121 -9.01 21.75 -1.05
CA THR A 121 -8.28 21.72 0.22
C THR A 121 -7.20 22.79 0.29
N GLY A 122 -6.79 23.33 -0.87
CA GLY A 122 -5.63 24.22 -0.98
C GLY A 122 -4.30 23.57 -0.57
N SER A 123 -4.22 22.24 -0.45
CA SER A 123 -3.00 21.48 -0.18
C SER A 123 -2.90 20.27 -1.12
N ARG A 124 -1.69 19.80 -1.39
CA ARG A 124 -1.48 18.42 -1.85
C ARG A 124 -2.05 17.45 -0.81
N ASN A 125 -2.80 16.44 -1.26
CA ASN A 125 -3.46 15.47 -0.39
C ASN A 125 -2.79 14.11 -0.49
N VAL A 126 -2.47 13.50 0.65
CA VAL A 126 -1.80 12.19 0.77
C VAL A 126 -2.44 11.30 1.84
N GLY A 127 -2.05 10.03 1.86
CA GLY A 127 -2.36 9.13 2.98
C GLY A 127 -3.87 8.92 3.19
N ILE A 128 -4.69 9.01 2.13
CA ILE A 128 -6.14 8.89 2.27
C ILE A 128 -6.55 7.48 2.73
N LYS A 129 -7.26 7.44 3.86
CA LYS A 129 -7.74 6.21 4.50
C LYS A 129 -9.20 6.36 4.90
N ALA A 130 -9.93 5.25 4.96
CA ALA A 130 -11.31 5.21 5.40
C ALA A 130 -11.54 4.00 6.30
N LYS A 131 -12.44 4.15 7.28
CA LYS A 131 -12.87 3.06 8.17
C LYS A 131 -14.29 3.34 8.63
N GLY A 132 -15.22 2.43 8.35
CA GLY A 132 -16.64 2.62 8.69
C GLY A 132 -17.22 3.85 7.97
N LYS A 133 -17.83 4.76 8.74
CA LYS A 133 -18.50 5.96 8.23
C LYS A 133 -17.59 7.19 8.09
N ILE A 134 -16.28 7.05 8.28
CA ILE A 134 -15.36 8.18 8.23
C ILE A 134 -14.21 7.92 7.27
N PHE A 135 -13.69 8.99 6.72
CA PHE A 135 -12.44 8.99 5.97
C PHE A 135 -11.58 10.18 6.37
N LEU A 136 -10.29 10.07 6.10
CA LEU A 136 -9.33 11.09 6.44
C LEU A 136 -8.15 11.08 5.49
N TYR A 137 -7.48 12.22 5.42
CA TYR A 137 -6.33 12.43 4.55
C TYR A 137 -5.46 13.56 5.13
N ALA A 138 -4.18 13.51 4.78
CA ALA A 138 -3.22 14.52 5.20
C ALA A 138 -3.16 15.65 4.17
N LEU A 139 -3.09 16.88 4.68
CA LEU A 139 -2.82 18.11 3.95
C LEU A 139 -1.31 18.38 4.04
N MET A 140 -0.56 17.86 3.07
CA MET A 140 0.91 17.88 3.06
C MET A 140 1.50 19.28 3.15
N ASP A 141 0.87 20.29 2.53
CA ASP A 141 1.36 21.68 2.49
C ASP A 141 0.96 22.48 3.73
N LYS A 142 0.13 21.91 4.61
CA LYS A 142 -0.48 22.62 5.74
C LYS A 142 -0.22 21.97 7.09
N ASP A 143 0.58 20.89 7.13
CA ASP A 143 0.87 20.12 8.35
C ASP A 143 -0.38 19.72 9.13
N LYS A 144 -1.42 19.29 8.39
CA LYS A 144 -2.75 19.02 8.94
C LYS A 144 -3.31 17.69 8.47
N VAL A 145 -4.27 17.17 9.23
CA VAL A 145 -5.09 16.01 8.87
C VAL A 145 -6.55 16.39 8.97
N HIS A 146 -7.32 16.11 7.93
CA HIS A 146 -8.78 16.29 7.92
C HIS A 146 -9.46 14.94 8.13
N VAL A 147 -10.39 14.88 9.08
CA VAL A 147 -11.31 13.75 9.27
C VAL A 147 -12.70 14.19 8.84
N ARG A 148 -13.34 13.38 8.00
CA ARG A 148 -14.62 13.70 7.36
C ARG A 148 -15.58 12.53 7.45
N ASP A 149 -16.85 12.86 7.40
CA ASP A 149 -17.95 11.90 7.32
C ASP A 149 -18.12 11.39 5.88
N CYS A 150 -18.29 10.09 5.71
CA CYS A 150 -18.41 9.43 4.40
C CYS A 150 -19.74 9.73 3.68
N GLU A 151 -20.79 10.08 4.44
CA GLU A 151 -22.13 10.29 3.90
C GLU A 151 -22.31 11.76 3.50
N SER A 152 -22.23 12.66 4.47
CA SER A 152 -22.38 14.11 4.30
C SER A 152 -21.16 14.82 3.73
N LEU A 153 -19.98 14.17 3.73
CA LEU A 153 -18.68 14.75 3.32
C LEU A 153 -18.21 15.94 4.16
N LYS A 154 -18.92 16.25 5.25
CA LYS A 154 -18.61 17.36 6.17
C LYS A 154 -17.29 17.08 6.89
N LEU A 155 -16.57 18.17 7.19
CA LEU A 155 -15.39 18.13 8.05
C LEU A 155 -15.85 17.87 9.48
N LEU A 156 -15.38 16.78 10.07
CA LEU A 156 -15.65 16.42 11.46
C LEU A 156 -14.57 16.95 12.40
N LYS A 157 -13.30 16.86 11.98
CA LYS A 157 -12.17 17.30 12.79
C LYS A 157 -10.98 17.67 11.91
N GLU A 158 -10.25 18.68 12.35
CA GLU A 158 -8.93 19.01 11.85
C GLU A 158 -7.90 18.78 12.98
N PHE A 159 -6.80 18.11 12.66
CA PHE A 159 -5.65 17.99 13.56
C PHE A 159 -4.46 18.72 12.95
N LYS A 160 -3.77 19.52 13.76
CA LYS A 160 -2.39 19.93 13.47
C LYS A 160 -1.47 18.74 13.79
N VAL A 161 -0.62 18.38 12.83
CA VAL A 161 0.30 17.24 12.95
C VAL A 161 1.74 17.68 12.71
N GLY A 162 2.68 16.73 12.69
CA GLY A 162 4.07 16.99 12.37
C GLY A 162 4.31 17.45 10.93
N LYS A 163 5.54 17.90 10.65
CA LYS A 163 5.89 18.61 9.42
C LYS A 163 5.86 17.72 8.17
N MET A 164 5.20 18.21 7.13
CA MET A 164 5.07 17.60 5.80
C MET A 164 4.58 16.14 5.89
N PRO A 165 3.33 15.92 6.35
CA PRO A 165 2.77 14.58 6.41
C PRO A 165 2.69 13.98 5.01
N PHE A 166 3.16 12.73 4.80
CA PHE A 166 3.35 12.18 3.45
C PHE A 166 2.61 10.86 3.16
N ASP A 167 2.26 10.06 4.17
CA ASP A 167 1.46 8.83 4.02
C ASP A 167 0.82 8.42 5.36
N ALA A 168 -0.11 7.46 5.36
CA ALA A 168 -0.75 6.96 6.57
C ALA A 168 -1.12 5.46 6.56
N LEU A 169 -1.09 4.77 7.72
CA LEU A 169 -1.56 3.38 7.93
C LEU A 169 -3.04 3.31 8.38
N LEU A 170 -3.65 2.11 8.48
CA LEU A 170 -4.92 1.91 9.20
C LEU A 170 -4.69 2.09 10.72
N TYR A 171 -5.70 2.58 11.44
CA TYR A 171 -5.56 3.30 12.74
C TYR A 171 -4.93 4.70 12.62
N TYR A 172 -4.74 5.14 11.36
CA TYR A 172 -4.20 6.42 10.94
C TYR A 172 -2.95 6.83 11.71
N VAL A 173 -1.90 6.06 11.44
CA VAL A 173 -0.53 6.45 11.75
C VAL A 173 0.01 7.24 10.58
N VAL A 174 0.23 8.55 10.73
CA VAL A 174 0.73 9.46 9.71
C VAL A 174 2.24 9.68 9.85
N GLY A 175 2.98 9.51 8.76
CA GLY A 175 4.43 9.74 8.71
C GLY A 175 4.76 11.18 8.37
N PHE A 176 5.86 11.69 8.95
CA PHE A 176 6.36 13.05 8.71
C PHE A 176 7.69 13.00 7.96
N PHE A 177 7.82 13.78 6.90
CA PHE A 177 9.05 13.74 6.09
C PHE A 177 10.16 14.55 6.76
N ASN A 178 9.82 15.74 7.24
CA ASN A 178 10.78 16.71 7.80
C ASN A 178 10.87 16.64 9.33
N GLU A 179 10.40 15.55 9.95
CA GLU A 179 10.38 15.40 11.41
C GLU A 179 10.50 13.95 11.83
N ALA A 180 11.00 13.69 13.04
CA ALA A 180 11.06 12.34 13.61
C ALA A 180 9.76 11.95 14.28
N GLY A 181 9.44 10.67 14.20
CA GLY A 181 8.23 10.10 14.75
C GLY A 181 7.09 9.96 13.75
N VAL A 182 5.95 9.57 14.29
CA VAL A 182 4.69 9.45 13.57
C VAL A 182 3.57 10.06 14.40
N GLY A 183 2.55 10.57 13.72
CA GLY A 183 1.30 10.94 14.35
C GLY A 183 0.36 9.75 14.40
N VAL A 184 -0.41 9.59 15.47
CA VAL A 184 -1.45 8.56 15.54
C VAL A 184 -2.78 9.22 15.86
N VAL A 185 -3.79 8.98 15.01
CA VAL A 185 -5.14 9.52 15.19
C VAL A 185 -6.07 8.40 15.66
N ASN A 186 -6.57 8.54 16.89
CA ASN A 186 -7.63 7.67 17.38
C ASN A 186 -8.96 8.09 16.76
N LEU A 187 -9.40 7.33 15.76
CA LEU A 187 -10.64 7.63 15.03
C LEU A 187 -11.92 7.49 15.85
N LYS A 188 -11.92 6.72 16.95
CA LYS A 188 -13.09 6.58 17.83
C LYS A 188 -13.22 7.78 18.77
N LYS A 189 -12.11 8.19 19.38
CA LYS A 189 -12.06 9.30 20.33
C LYS A 189 -11.84 10.67 19.65
N LEU A 190 -11.52 10.68 18.35
CA LEU A 190 -11.08 11.85 17.60
C LEU A 190 -9.96 12.63 18.31
N THR A 191 -8.96 11.89 18.79
CA THR A 191 -7.76 12.44 19.43
C THR A 191 -6.51 12.16 18.60
N TYR A 192 -5.49 12.99 18.78
CA TYR A 192 -4.19 12.86 18.14
C TYR A 192 -3.08 12.75 19.19
N LYS A 193 -2.12 11.86 18.97
CA LYS A 193 -0.88 11.75 19.76
C LYS A 193 0.30 11.60 18.82
N LYS A 194 1.38 12.33 19.09
CA LYS A 194 2.65 12.13 18.39
C LYS A 194 3.50 11.10 19.13
N VAL A 195 4.01 10.11 18.41
CA VAL A 195 5.00 9.16 18.91
C VAL A 195 6.35 9.60 18.38
N ASN A 196 7.21 10.12 19.25
CA ASN A 196 8.56 10.56 18.87
C ASN A 196 9.50 9.36 18.77
N PHE A 197 10.31 9.33 17.71
CA PHE A 197 11.38 8.36 17.57
C PHE A 197 12.71 8.99 17.97
N ARG A 198 13.60 8.22 18.60
CA ARG A 198 14.97 8.63 18.88
C ARG A 198 15.81 8.43 17.61
N ALA A 199 15.83 9.43 16.73
CA ALA A 199 16.66 9.41 15.54
C ALA A 199 18.07 9.92 15.85
N LYS A 200 19.12 9.18 15.45
CA LYS A 200 20.51 9.61 15.46
C LYS A 200 21.02 9.63 14.03
N GLY A 201 21.20 10.81 13.45
CA GLY A 201 21.54 10.97 12.04
C GLY A 201 20.38 10.60 11.11
N ARG A 202 20.30 11.23 9.94
CA ARG A 202 19.33 10.90 8.89
C ARG A 202 20.04 10.80 7.56
N GLU A 203 19.92 9.66 6.91
CA GLU A 203 20.37 9.48 5.54
C GLU A 203 19.39 10.17 4.58
N VAL A 204 19.90 10.61 3.43
CA VAL A 204 19.07 11.19 2.36
C VAL A 204 18.09 10.15 1.83
N VAL A 205 16.80 10.48 1.86
CA VAL A 205 15.73 9.56 1.43
C VAL A 205 15.53 9.69 -0.08
N LEU A 206 16.00 8.68 -0.82
CA LEU A 206 15.77 8.58 -2.28
C LEU A 206 14.35 8.14 -2.63
N LYS A 207 13.73 7.31 -1.78
CA LYS A 207 12.34 6.86 -1.93
C LYS A 207 11.60 6.91 -0.61
N ILE A 208 10.45 7.60 -0.65
CA ILE A 208 9.59 7.77 0.52
C ILE A 208 9.08 6.39 0.96
N PRO A 209 9.21 6.03 2.25
CA PRO A 209 8.60 4.81 2.76
C PRO A 209 7.08 4.83 2.60
N HIS A 210 6.47 3.69 2.35
CA HIS A 210 5.02 3.60 2.16
C HIS A 210 4.37 2.92 3.35
N PHE A 211 3.35 3.56 3.87
CA PHE A 211 2.58 3.16 5.03
C PHE A 211 1.38 2.33 4.55
N GLY A 212 1.69 1.18 3.97
CA GLY A 212 0.70 0.20 3.50
C GLY A 212 0.05 -0.55 4.66
N LEU A 213 -1.24 -0.90 4.53
CA LEU A 213 -2.01 -1.60 5.58
C LEU A 213 -1.35 -2.89 6.07
N TRP A 214 -0.50 -3.48 5.25
CA TRP A 214 0.19 -4.73 5.50
C TRP A 214 1.20 -4.64 6.66
N GLY A 215 1.64 -3.45 7.07
CA GLY A 215 2.57 -3.29 8.19
C GLY A 215 1.94 -3.45 9.58
N VAL A 216 0.69 -3.90 9.72
CA VAL A 216 -0.02 -3.95 11.02
C VAL A 216 -0.45 -5.37 11.38
N TRP A 217 -0.23 -5.79 12.63
CA TRP A 217 -0.74 -7.05 13.15
C TRP A 217 -1.15 -6.98 14.62
N LYS A 218 -2.36 -7.47 14.97
CA LYS A 218 -2.91 -7.54 16.34
C LYS A 218 -2.59 -6.30 17.22
N GLY A 219 -2.76 -5.11 16.66
CA GLY A 219 -2.56 -3.85 17.39
C GLY A 219 -1.12 -3.35 17.45
N GLU A 220 -0.19 -3.92 16.69
CA GLU A 220 1.16 -3.38 16.49
C GLU A 220 1.34 -2.91 15.05
N ALA A 221 2.00 -1.76 14.87
CA ALA A 221 2.45 -1.27 13.57
C ALA A 221 3.97 -1.40 13.44
N TYR A 222 4.39 -1.92 12.30
CA TYR A 222 5.78 -2.05 11.87
C TYR A 222 6.05 -0.97 10.82
N ILE A 223 6.74 0.08 11.25
CA ILE A 223 6.86 1.33 10.51
C ILE A 223 8.27 1.42 9.93
N PRO A 224 8.44 1.49 8.60
CA PRO A 224 9.74 1.76 8.01
C PRO A 224 10.23 3.15 8.45
N ALA A 225 11.44 3.21 9.01
CA ALA A 225 12.00 4.48 9.45
C ALA A 225 12.39 5.36 8.25
N VAL A 226 12.07 6.65 8.34
CA VAL A 226 12.39 7.63 7.30
C VAL A 226 13.84 8.08 7.48
N GLY A 227 14.72 7.68 6.55
CA GLY A 227 16.14 8.05 6.57
C GLY A 227 16.97 7.27 7.60
N GLU A 228 16.45 6.15 8.12
CA GLU A 228 17.19 5.28 9.06
C GLU A 228 17.05 3.80 8.63
N ARG A 229 18.10 3.01 8.85
CA ARG A 229 18.15 1.58 8.45
C ARG A 229 17.48 0.66 9.49
N LYS A 230 16.19 0.89 9.79
CA LYS A 230 15.43 0.11 10.78
C LYS A 230 13.92 0.16 10.60
N VAL A 231 13.23 -0.79 11.23
CA VAL A 231 11.77 -0.76 11.42
C VAL A 231 11.46 -0.39 12.86
N TYR A 232 10.57 0.57 13.08
CA TYR A 232 10.00 0.86 14.40
C TYR A 232 8.78 -0.01 14.68
N ILE A 233 8.63 -0.48 15.92
CA ILE A 233 7.47 -1.23 16.39
C ILE A 233 6.66 -0.31 17.28
N VAL A 234 5.42 0.00 16.90
CA VAL A 234 4.54 0.91 17.63
C VAL A 234 3.29 0.17 18.12
N ASP A 235 3.01 0.29 19.42
CA ASP A 235 1.75 -0.15 20.01
C ASP A 235 0.60 0.76 19.57
N LEU A 236 -0.45 0.21 18.96
CA LEU A 236 -1.62 0.97 18.49
C LEU A 236 -2.74 1.08 19.54
N LYS A 237 -2.61 0.43 20.71
CA LYS A 237 -3.55 0.59 21.83
C LYS A 237 -3.20 1.86 22.62
N ASN A 238 -1.92 2.04 22.95
CA ASN A 238 -1.44 3.15 23.79
C ASN A 238 -0.61 4.19 23.03
N PHE A 239 -0.28 3.93 21.76
CA PHE A 239 0.53 4.80 20.89
C PHE A 239 1.92 5.02 21.47
N GLU A 240 2.66 3.94 21.65
CA GLU A 240 3.99 3.92 22.26
C GLU A 240 4.98 3.12 21.42
N LEU A 241 6.24 3.57 21.42
CA LEU A 241 7.32 2.85 20.77
C LEU A 241 7.70 1.63 21.62
N LYS A 242 7.52 0.43 21.07
CA LYS A 242 7.90 -0.84 21.73
C LYS A 242 9.33 -1.29 21.44
N GLY A 243 9.96 -0.71 20.42
CA GLY A 243 11.32 -1.06 20.03
C GLY A 243 11.56 -0.86 18.55
N GLU A 244 12.72 -1.33 18.11
CA GLU A 244 13.18 -1.23 16.74
C GLU A 244 13.91 -2.50 16.29
N ILE A 245 13.89 -2.76 14.99
CA ILE A 245 14.58 -3.88 14.36
C ILE A 245 15.59 -3.30 13.36
N PRO A 246 16.91 -3.43 13.62
CA PRO A 246 17.95 -3.00 12.68
C PRO A 246 17.84 -3.73 11.34
N LEU A 247 18.16 -3.03 10.25
CA LEU A 247 18.10 -3.55 8.89
C LEU A 247 19.39 -3.25 8.12
N LYS A 248 19.56 -3.93 6.98
CA LYS A 248 20.70 -3.73 6.08
C LYS A 248 20.74 -2.35 5.41
N GLY A 249 19.58 -1.78 5.06
CA GLY A 249 19.45 -0.54 4.30
C GLY A 249 18.18 0.23 4.62
N LEU A 250 17.92 1.30 3.86
CA LEU A 250 16.78 2.21 4.05
C LEU A 250 15.46 1.55 3.61
N PRO A 251 14.56 1.19 4.53
CA PRO A 251 13.36 0.42 4.19
C PRO A 251 12.33 1.26 3.44
N VAL A 252 11.65 0.65 2.46
CA VAL A 252 10.59 1.32 1.68
C VAL A 252 9.21 0.75 2.02
N PHE A 253 9.00 -0.54 1.78
CA PHE A 253 7.77 -1.25 2.18
C PHE A 253 8.08 -2.22 3.31
N VAL A 254 7.18 -2.24 4.30
CA VAL A 254 7.16 -3.22 5.38
C VAL A 254 5.79 -3.88 5.37
N ALA A 255 5.76 -5.21 5.34
CA ALA A 255 4.51 -5.96 5.34
C ALA A 255 4.64 -7.19 6.23
N VAL A 256 3.60 -7.47 7.02
CA VAL A 256 3.44 -8.67 7.82
C VAL A 256 2.80 -9.75 6.94
N SER A 257 3.25 -11.00 7.08
CA SER A 257 2.64 -12.15 6.41
C SER A 257 1.19 -12.37 6.89
N PRO A 258 0.31 -13.02 6.10
CA PRO A 258 -1.10 -13.22 6.48
C PRO A 258 -1.31 -14.04 7.75
N ASP A 259 -0.40 -14.94 8.08
CA ASP A 259 -0.39 -15.71 9.33
C ASP A 259 0.26 -14.96 10.50
N GLY A 260 0.81 -13.77 10.22
CA GLY A 260 1.47 -12.92 11.18
C GLY A 260 2.90 -13.34 11.53
N LYS A 261 3.43 -14.47 11.06
CA LYS A 261 4.71 -15.00 11.56
C LYS A 261 5.91 -14.17 11.10
N TYR A 262 5.84 -13.57 9.93
CA TYR A 262 6.97 -12.92 9.28
C TYR A 262 6.69 -11.47 8.95
N ILE A 263 7.76 -10.68 8.88
CA ILE A 263 7.75 -9.34 8.26
C ILE A 263 8.70 -9.37 7.07
N GLY A 264 8.20 -8.96 5.90
CA GLY A 264 8.98 -8.70 4.70
C GLY A 264 9.38 -7.23 4.59
N VAL A 265 10.58 -6.96 4.10
CA VAL A 265 11.10 -5.60 3.89
C VAL A 265 11.91 -5.52 2.59
N ASN A 266 11.65 -4.50 1.76
CA ASN A 266 12.53 -4.09 0.67
C ASN A 266 13.15 -2.71 0.95
N TYR A 267 14.11 -2.31 0.14
CA TYR A 267 14.95 -1.14 0.40
C TYR A 267 15.01 -0.16 -0.77
N SER A 268 15.63 1.00 -0.50
CA SER A 268 16.10 1.96 -1.49
C SER A 268 17.60 2.22 -1.32
N GLY A 269 18.22 2.92 -2.27
CA GLY A 269 19.63 3.28 -2.22
C GLY A 269 20.54 2.07 -2.43
N ASP A 270 21.62 1.98 -1.65
CA ASP A 270 22.67 0.95 -1.75
C ASP A 270 22.17 -0.50 -1.61
N SER A 271 20.97 -0.68 -1.07
CA SER A 271 20.38 -1.98 -0.74
C SER A 271 19.14 -2.31 -1.57
N GLU A 272 18.82 -1.53 -2.61
CA GLU A 272 17.57 -1.67 -3.38
C GLU A 272 17.39 -3.04 -4.07
N ASP A 273 18.45 -3.83 -4.19
CA ASP A 273 18.46 -5.19 -4.75
C ASP A 273 18.10 -6.29 -3.72
N TYR A 274 18.00 -5.93 -2.42
CA TYR A 274 17.83 -6.87 -1.32
C TYR A 274 16.39 -6.93 -0.80
N PHE A 275 16.03 -8.10 -0.30
CA PHE A 275 14.82 -8.34 0.48
C PHE A 275 15.18 -9.02 1.81
N THR A 276 14.49 -8.62 2.87
CA THR A 276 14.69 -9.16 4.22
C THR A 276 13.40 -9.78 4.74
N LEU A 277 13.54 -10.96 5.35
CA LEU A 277 12.51 -11.62 6.12
C LEU A 277 12.89 -11.61 7.61
N ILE A 278 11.94 -11.23 8.45
CA ILE A 278 12.11 -11.04 9.90
C ILE A 278 11.11 -11.97 10.60
N ASP A 279 11.56 -12.65 11.65
CA ASP A 279 10.70 -13.32 12.61
C ASP A 279 10.04 -12.25 13.47
N ARG A 280 8.71 -12.12 13.34
CA ARG A 280 7.99 -11.03 13.99
C ARG A 280 7.91 -11.19 15.50
N GLU A 281 7.78 -12.42 15.99
CA GLU A 281 7.66 -12.69 17.43
C GLU A 281 8.99 -12.49 18.13
N ARG A 282 10.08 -13.04 17.55
CA ARG A 282 11.44 -12.89 18.07
C ARG A 282 12.05 -11.52 17.79
N LYS A 283 11.43 -10.73 16.89
CA LYS A 283 11.90 -9.41 16.42
C LYS A 283 13.32 -9.48 15.85
N LYS A 284 13.65 -10.55 15.14
CA LYS A 284 14.99 -10.82 14.61
C LYS A 284 14.94 -11.08 13.12
N VAL A 285 15.92 -10.53 12.39
CA VAL A 285 16.12 -10.86 10.98
C VAL A 285 16.42 -12.35 10.86
N ILE A 286 15.63 -13.05 10.03
CA ILE A 286 15.87 -14.46 9.68
C ILE A 286 16.90 -14.50 8.56
N LYS A 287 16.66 -13.70 7.50
CA LYS A 287 17.47 -13.73 6.28
C LYS A 287 17.34 -12.44 5.50
N THR A 288 18.46 -11.99 4.94
CA THR A 288 18.52 -10.93 3.93
C THR A 288 19.16 -11.50 2.69
N LYS A 289 18.53 -11.34 1.53
CA LYS A 289 19.01 -11.93 0.27
C LYS A 289 18.83 -10.96 -0.90
N LYS A 290 19.81 -10.92 -1.79
CA LYS A 290 19.68 -10.26 -3.09
C LYS A 290 18.71 -11.08 -3.95
N LEU A 291 17.55 -10.50 -4.29
CA LEU A 291 16.48 -11.22 -5.01
C LEU A 291 16.09 -10.58 -6.34
N GLY A 292 16.63 -9.41 -6.66
CA GLY A 292 16.42 -8.76 -7.95
C GLY A 292 17.35 -7.58 -8.13
N LYS A 293 17.09 -6.78 -9.18
CA LYS A 293 17.71 -5.48 -9.40
C LYS A 293 16.65 -4.40 -9.22
N ARG A 294 16.81 -3.57 -8.19
CA ARG A 294 15.85 -2.55 -7.76
C ARG A 294 14.45 -3.13 -7.52
N ILE A 295 14.28 -3.76 -6.36
CA ILE A 295 13.00 -4.33 -5.94
C ILE A 295 12.04 -3.19 -5.60
N LEU A 296 11.07 -2.91 -6.48
CA LEU A 296 10.19 -1.76 -6.29
C LEU A 296 9.03 -2.02 -5.34
N HIS A 297 8.56 -3.27 -5.26
CA HIS A 297 7.39 -3.64 -4.47
C HIS A 297 7.33 -5.16 -4.24
N PHE A 298 6.55 -5.59 -3.24
CA PHE A 298 6.26 -7.00 -3.01
C PHE A 298 4.91 -7.24 -2.32
N ARG A 299 4.41 -8.48 -2.39
CA ARG A 299 3.22 -8.97 -1.68
C ARG A 299 3.39 -10.43 -1.26
N PHE A 300 3.02 -10.74 -0.02
CA PHE A 300 2.82 -12.13 0.40
C PHE A 300 1.61 -12.74 -0.30
N THR A 301 1.70 -14.01 -0.67
CA THR A 301 0.53 -14.81 -1.06
C THR A 301 -0.38 -15.01 0.13
N ARG A 302 -1.67 -15.27 -0.12
CA ARG A 302 -2.70 -15.41 0.92
C ARG A 302 -2.40 -16.52 1.94
N ASP A 303 -1.76 -17.59 1.48
CA ASP A 303 -1.31 -18.71 2.32
C ASP A 303 -0.01 -18.42 3.08
N GLY A 304 0.62 -17.26 2.87
CA GLY A 304 1.88 -16.85 3.50
C GLY A 304 3.12 -17.62 3.02
N LYS A 305 2.98 -18.59 2.11
CA LYS A 305 4.08 -19.47 1.68
C LYS A 305 5.03 -18.83 0.69
N TYR A 306 4.59 -17.79 0.00
CA TYR A 306 5.38 -17.11 -1.02
C TYR A 306 5.27 -15.59 -0.93
N VAL A 307 6.22 -14.92 -1.57
CA VAL A 307 6.20 -13.50 -1.87
C VAL A 307 6.35 -13.32 -3.38
N TYR A 308 5.48 -12.53 -3.99
CA TYR A 308 5.73 -11.95 -5.30
C TYR A 308 6.45 -10.61 -5.14
N LEU A 309 7.55 -10.41 -5.85
CA LEU A 309 8.30 -9.16 -5.87
C LEU A 309 8.57 -8.71 -7.31
N SER A 310 8.61 -7.40 -7.53
CA SER A 310 8.95 -6.80 -8.82
C SER A 310 10.43 -6.41 -8.87
N SER A 311 11.16 -6.99 -9.82
CA SER A 311 12.56 -6.69 -10.13
C SER A 311 12.61 -5.78 -11.35
N TYR A 312 12.76 -4.47 -11.11
CA TYR A 312 12.52 -3.46 -12.14
C TYR A 312 13.49 -3.56 -13.32
N PHE A 313 14.79 -3.55 -13.06
CA PHE A 313 15.81 -3.56 -14.12
C PHE A 313 16.00 -4.94 -14.77
N GLU A 314 15.44 -6.00 -14.19
CA GLU A 314 15.46 -7.33 -14.81
C GLU A 314 14.21 -7.60 -15.66
N ASN A 315 13.23 -6.67 -15.70
CA ASN A 315 11.93 -6.89 -16.35
C ASN A 315 11.23 -8.18 -15.89
N LYS A 316 11.32 -8.46 -14.58
CA LYS A 316 10.84 -9.72 -14.00
C LYS A 316 10.00 -9.51 -12.75
N VAL A 317 8.94 -10.31 -12.62
CA VAL A 317 8.27 -10.58 -11.35
C VAL A 317 8.73 -11.94 -10.86
N LYS A 318 9.19 -12.01 -9.61
CA LYS A 318 9.69 -13.25 -9.01
C LYS A 318 8.77 -13.74 -7.91
N LYS A 319 8.48 -15.04 -7.93
CA LYS A 319 7.83 -15.74 -6.82
C LYS A 319 8.91 -16.39 -5.97
N VAL A 320 8.90 -16.08 -4.68
CA VAL A 320 9.95 -16.47 -3.74
C VAL A 320 9.34 -17.20 -2.56
N SER A 321 9.91 -18.34 -2.15
CA SER A 321 9.42 -19.11 -1.01
C SER A 321 9.72 -18.45 0.33
N VAL A 322 8.85 -18.68 1.31
CA VAL A 322 8.97 -18.27 2.70
C VAL A 322 9.04 -19.53 3.58
N PRO A 323 9.99 -19.66 4.53
CA PRO A 323 10.97 -18.64 4.93
C PRO A 323 12.30 -18.67 4.17
N ASP A 324 12.56 -19.65 3.31
CA ASP A 324 13.91 -19.90 2.75
C ASP A 324 14.46 -18.79 1.83
N LEU A 325 13.58 -17.95 1.27
CA LEU A 325 13.88 -16.98 0.22
C LEU A 325 14.50 -17.62 -1.03
N ARG A 326 13.95 -18.76 -1.48
CA ARG A 326 14.32 -19.39 -2.77
C ARG A 326 13.42 -18.87 -3.87
N VAL A 327 13.99 -18.44 -4.98
CA VAL A 327 13.21 -18.07 -6.18
C VAL A 327 12.65 -19.37 -6.76
N VAL A 328 11.32 -19.49 -6.82
CA VAL A 328 10.63 -20.68 -7.35
C VAL A 328 10.06 -20.44 -8.74
N LYS A 329 9.88 -19.17 -9.13
CA LYS A 329 9.43 -18.78 -10.46
C LYS A 329 9.91 -17.36 -10.79
N GLU A 330 10.22 -17.15 -12.06
CA GLU A 330 10.38 -15.83 -12.67
C GLU A 330 9.39 -15.69 -13.82
N LEU A 331 8.83 -14.49 -13.97
CA LEU A 331 7.82 -14.14 -14.96
C LEU A 331 8.25 -12.85 -15.63
N ASP A 332 8.30 -12.84 -16.95
CA ASP A 332 8.68 -11.65 -17.70
C ASP A 332 7.53 -10.65 -17.69
N VAL A 333 7.78 -9.46 -17.16
CA VAL A 333 6.84 -8.35 -17.06
C VAL A 333 7.66 -7.08 -17.27
N PRO A 334 7.39 -6.27 -18.30
CA PRO A 334 8.17 -5.06 -18.56
C PRO A 334 8.11 -4.05 -17.43
N THR A 335 9.26 -3.54 -16.99
CA THR A 335 9.40 -2.43 -16.02
C THR A 335 8.48 -2.57 -14.78
N PRO A 336 8.47 -3.74 -14.11
CA PRO A 336 7.43 -4.06 -13.14
C PRO A 336 7.59 -3.20 -11.89
N SER A 337 6.47 -2.73 -11.35
CA SER A 337 6.46 -1.91 -10.14
C SER A 337 5.46 -2.42 -9.11
N GLY A 338 4.29 -1.79 -8.95
CA GLY A 338 3.29 -2.20 -7.96
C GLY A 338 2.79 -3.63 -8.21
N VAL A 339 2.76 -4.46 -7.17
CA VAL A 339 2.25 -5.84 -7.18
C VAL A 339 1.01 -5.90 -6.29
N PHE A 340 -0.10 -6.40 -6.80
CA PHE A 340 -1.39 -6.44 -6.10
C PHE A 340 -2.02 -7.82 -6.25
N ILE A 341 -2.54 -8.40 -5.18
CA ILE A 341 -3.15 -9.73 -5.21
C ILE A 341 -4.64 -9.57 -4.95
N TYR A 342 -5.47 -9.99 -5.91
CA TYR A 342 -6.90 -10.00 -5.71
C TYR A 342 -7.29 -11.09 -4.69
N GLY A 343 -8.12 -10.72 -3.72
CA GLY A 343 -8.51 -11.61 -2.61
C GLY A 343 -7.50 -11.70 -1.47
N GLY A 344 -6.48 -10.84 -1.44
CA GLY A 344 -5.45 -10.77 -0.40
C GLY A 344 -5.39 -9.46 0.40
N GLU A 345 -6.37 -8.55 0.23
CA GLU A 345 -6.46 -7.25 0.94
C GLU A 345 -7.36 -7.29 2.18
#